data_AF-A0A351GHR6-F1
#
_entry.id   AF-A0A351GHR6-F1
#
_cell.length_a   1.000
_cell.length_b   1.000
_cell.length_c   1.000
_cell.angle_alpha   90.00
_cell.angle_beta   90.00
_cell.angle_gamma   90.00
#
_symmetry.space_group_name_H-M   'P 1'
#
loop_
_entity.id
_entity.type
_entity.pdbx_description
1 polymer ?
#
loop_
_entity_poly.entity_id
_entity_poly.type
_entity_poly.pdbx_seq_one_letter_code
_entity_poly.pdbx_strand_id
1 'polypeptide(L)'
;GKVVLECIVPEGDNKPYSAKGEDGKWWVYIRNKDKSLLASKIVVDVLRRQASNKGTLIKYGKNEEMLLKYLAENERITLNEFKKKINISRWRASKILVNLISAGVIRNHTHEKTEFYTLA
;
A
#
# COMPACT_ATOMS: atom_id res chain seq x y z
N GLY A 1 -22.10 34.18 17.68
CA GLY A 1 -22.14 32.80 17.14
C GLY A 1 -20.84 32.53 16.40
N LYS A 2 -20.37 31.28 16.36
CA LYS A 2 -19.19 30.89 15.55
C LYS A 2 -19.67 30.49 14.15
N VAL A 3 -18.94 30.90 13.12
CA VAL A 3 -19.17 30.46 11.73
C VAL A 3 -18.30 29.24 11.47
N VAL A 4 -18.90 28.17 10.96
CA VAL A 4 -18.20 26.95 10.54
C VAL A 4 -18.35 26.82 9.03
N LEU A 5 -17.24 26.57 8.34
CA LEU A 5 -17.20 26.31 6.91
C LEU A 5 -16.94 24.82 6.69
N GLU A 6 -17.86 24.13 6.02
CA GLU A 6 -17.66 22.75 5.58
C GLU A 6 -17.13 22.76 4.14
N CYS A 7 -16.00 22.09 3.92
CA CYS A 7 -15.40 21.92 2.59
C CYS A 7 -15.33 20.43 2.27
N ILE A 8 -15.97 20.01 1.18
CA ILE A 8 -15.91 18.64 0.68
C ILE A 8 -14.86 18.58 -0.43
N VAL A 9 -13.85 17.73 -0.25
CA VAL A 9 -12.78 17.52 -1.24
C VAL A 9 -12.96 16.14 -1.87
N PRO A 10 -13.32 16.04 -3.16
CA PRO A 10 -13.46 14.76 -3.83
C PRO A 10 -12.11 14.07 -4.02
N GLU A 11 -12.15 12.75 -4.17
CA GLU A 11 -10.96 11.99 -4.56
C GLU A 11 -10.62 12.26 -6.02
N GLY A 12 -9.35 12.55 -6.32
CA GLY A 12 -8.90 12.82 -7.67
C GLY A 12 -8.30 11.60 -8.37
N ASP A 13 -8.29 11.62 -9.70
CA ASP A 13 -7.94 10.48 -10.55
C ASP A 13 -6.43 10.24 -10.69
N ASN A 14 -5.63 11.31 -10.64
CA ASN A 14 -4.20 11.28 -10.96
C ASN A 14 -3.31 11.03 -9.74
N LYS A 15 -3.50 9.89 -9.08
CA LYS A 15 -2.69 9.49 -7.91
C LYS A 15 -1.28 9.02 -8.35
N PRO A 16 -0.25 9.15 -7.49
CA PRO A 16 -0.26 9.72 -6.14
C PRO A 16 -0.10 11.25 -6.12
N TYR A 17 -0.81 11.91 -5.19
CA TYR A 17 -0.62 13.33 -4.89
C TYR A 17 0.56 13.53 -3.92
N SER A 18 1.47 14.44 -4.25
CA SER A 18 2.62 14.76 -3.39
C SER A 18 2.64 16.23 -2.97
N ALA A 19 3.15 16.49 -1.77
CA ALA A 19 3.43 17.81 -1.23
C ALA A 19 4.93 17.97 -1.00
N LYS A 20 5.46 19.17 -1.23
CA LYS A 20 6.87 19.48 -0.98
C LYS A 20 7.07 19.73 0.52
N GLY A 21 7.93 18.96 1.15
CA GLY A 21 8.32 19.15 2.55
C GLY A 21 9.31 20.30 2.72
N GLU A 22 9.51 20.71 3.97
CA GLU A 22 10.49 21.73 4.36
C GLU A 22 11.93 21.33 3.99
N ASP A 23 12.20 20.02 3.92
CA ASP A 23 13.47 19.47 3.46
C ASP A 23 13.67 19.54 1.93
N GLY A 24 12.70 20.13 1.21
CA GLY A 24 12.69 20.27 -0.24
C GLY A 24 12.30 18.99 -0.99
N LYS A 25 12.00 17.89 -0.29
CA LYS A 25 11.62 16.61 -0.92
C LYS A 25 10.11 16.51 -1.12
N TRP A 26 9.72 15.72 -2.10
CA TRP A 26 8.31 15.43 -2.37
C TRP A 26 7.84 14.21 -1.58
N TRP A 27 6.84 14.44 -0.74
CA TRP A 27 6.24 13.43 0.13
C TRP A 27 4.82 13.13 -0.34
N VAL A 28 4.48 11.84 -0.41
CA VAL A 28 3.12 11.40 -0.73
C VAL A 28 2.40 11.12 0.57
N TYR A 29 1.18 11.64 0.70
CA TYR A 29 0.34 11.44 1.87
C TYR A 29 -0.93 10.69 1.47
N ILE A 30 -1.37 9.77 2.32
CA ILE A 30 -2.64 9.07 2.19
C ILE A 30 -3.57 9.46 3.33
N ARG A 31 -4.86 9.59 3.05
CA ARG A 31 -5.86 9.84 4.08
C ARG A 31 -6.30 8.50 4.68
N ASN A 32 -6.11 8.36 5.98
CA ASN A 32 -6.63 7.23 6.75
C ASN A 32 -7.60 7.78 7.81
N LYS A 33 -8.90 7.61 7.57
CA LYS A 33 -9.97 8.21 8.37
C LYS A 33 -9.82 9.74 8.47
N ASP A 34 -9.58 10.25 9.68
CA ASP A 34 -9.42 11.66 10.02
C ASP A 34 -7.99 12.18 9.83
N LYS A 35 -7.01 11.29 9.57
CA LYS A 35 -5.58 11.63 9.56
C LYS A 35 -4.95 11.53 8.19
N SER A 36 -3.99 12.41 7.92
CA SER A 36 -3.07 12.30 6.78
C SER A 36 -1.78 11.62 7.22
N LEU A 37 -1.49 10.45 6.66
CA LEU A 37 -0.29 9.67 6.98
C LEU A 37 0.69 9.72 5.82
N LEU A 38 1.98 9.77 6.13
CA LEU A 38 3.02 9.63 5.12
C LEU A 38 2.92 8.24 4.48
N ALA A 39 2.76 8.19 3.16
CA ALA A 39 2.66 6.94 2.43
C ALA A 39 4.01 6.22 2.41
N SER A 40 3.99 4.92 2.71
CA SER A 40 5.19 4.11 2.51
C SER A 40 5.49 3.93 1.04
N LYS A 41 6.73 3.53 0.74
CA LYS A 41 7.15 3.22 -0.63
C LYS A 41 6.25 2.19 -1.32
N ILE A 42 5.73 1.20 -0.57
CA ILE A 42 4.82 0.19 -1.11
C ILE A 42 3.51 0.83 -1.56
N VAL A 43 2.91 1.67 -0.71
CA VAL A 43 1.66 2.37 -1.05
C VAL A 43 1.87 3.30 -2.24
N VAL A 44 2.98 4.05 -2.29
CA VAL A 44 3.33 4.90 -3.43
C VAL A 44 3.42 4.09 -4.73
N ASP A 45 4.09 2.94 -4.70
CA ASP A 45 4.25 2.07 -5.86
C ASP A 45 2.90 1.45 -6.30
N VAL A 46 2.00 1.14 -5.36
CA VAL A 46 0.63 0.70 -5.66
C VAL A 46 -0.16 1.81 -6.35
N LEU A 47 -0.16 3.03 -5.81
CA LEU A 47 -0.88 4.16 -6.39
C LEU A 47 -0.41 4.47 -7.82
N ARG A 48 0.91 4.44 -8.05
CA ARG A 48 1.49 4.62 -9.39
C ARG A 48 1.06 3.54 -10.38
N ARG A 49 0.89 2.30 -9.92
CA ARG A 49 0.43 1.21 -10.77
C ARG A 49 -1.06 1.28 -11.06
N GLN A 50 -1.87 1.63 -10.08
CA GLN A 50 -3.31 1.81 -10.27
C GLN A 50 -3.61 2.96 -11.24
N ALA A 51 -2.83 4.05 -11.18
CA ALA A 51 -2.92 5.15 -12.14
C ALA A 51 -2.38 4.77 -13.54
N SER A 52 -1.60 3.70 -13.66
CA SER A 52 -1.13 3.22 -14.95
C SER A 52 -2.24 2.40 -15.61
N ASN A 53 -2.64 2.76 -16.82
CA ASN A 53 -3.61 1.99 -17.62
C ASN A 53 -3.10 0.59 -18.06
N LYS A 54 -1.95 0.16 -17.55
CA LYS A 54 -1.38 -1.18 -17.76
C LYS A 54 -2.01 -2.10 -16.74
N GLY A 55 -2.94 -2.95 -17.19
CA GLY A 55 -3.54 -3.99 -16.34
C GLY A 55 -2.47 -4.79 -15.58
N THR A 56 -2.74 -5.09 -14.31
CA THR A 56 -1.78 -5.84 -13.48
C THR A 56 -1.89 -7.32 -13.82
N LEU A 57 -0.99 -7.82 -14.67
CA LEU A 57 -0.86 -9.26 -14.91
C LEU A 57 -0.20 -9.91 -13.69
N ILE A 58 -0.99 -10.60 -12.86
CA ILE A 58 -0.42 -11.44 -11.80
C ILE A 58 0.02 -12.77 -12.41
N LYS A 59 1.31 -13.08 -12.32
CA LYS A 59 1.80 -14.45 -12.47
C LYS A 59 1.86 -15.07 -11.08
N TYR A 60 1.09 -16.13 -10.86
CA TYR A 60 1.14 -16.92 -9.63
C TYR A 60 2.43 -17.75 -9.62
N GLY A 61 3.50 -17.18 -9.07
CA GLY A 61 4.72 -17.90 -8.76
C GLY A 61 4.61 -18.63 -7.42
N LYS A 62 5.64 -19.43 -7.11
CA LYS A 62 5.72 -20.20 -5.84
C LYS A 62 5.66 -19.31 -4.60
N ASN A 63 6.22 -18.11 -4.67
CA ASN A 63 6.27 -17.18 -3.53
C ASN A 63 4.92 -16.50 -3.28
N GLU A 64 4.21 -16.14 -4.36
CA GLU A 64 2.86 -15.61 -4.33
C GLU A 64 1.89 -16.63 -3.75
N GLU A 65 1.93 -17.88 -4.24
CA GLU A 65 1.07 -18.96 -3.76
C GLU A 65 1.32 -19.24 -2.26
N MET A 66 2.58 -19.28 -1.85
CA MET A 66 2.94 -19.50 -0.45
C MET A 66 2.47 -18.36 0.47
N LEU A 67 2.56 -17.10 0.01
CA LEU A 67 2.03 -15.95 0.72
C LEU A 67 0.51 -16.04 0.89
N LEU A 68 -0.21 -16.38 -0.19
CA LEU A 68 -1.67 -16.50 -0.16
C LEU A 68 -2.13 -17.65 0.73
N LYS A 69 -1.47 -18.82 0.66
CA LYS A 69 -1.72 -19.93 1.60
C LYS A 69 -1.46 -19.52 3.04
N TYR A 70 -0.34 -18.84 3.28
CA TYR A 70 -0.04 -18.35 4.62
C TYR A 70 -1.12 -17.38 5.14
N LEU A 71 -1.59 -16.46 4.31
CA LEU A 71 -2.67 -15.53 4.69
C LEU A 71 -4.05 -16.19 4.79
N ALA A 72 -4.26 -17.34 4.17
CA ALA A 72 -5.48 -18.13 4.36
C ALA A 72 -5.48 -18.84 5.72
N GLU A 73 -4.31 -19.27 6.20
CA GLU A 73 -4.13 -19.89 7.50
C GLU A 73 -3.93 -18.89 8.64
N ASN A 74 -3.36 -17.71 8.35
CA ASN A 74 -2.98 -16.68 9.31
C ASN A 74 -3.63 -15.36 8.91
N GLU A 75 -4.26 -14.66 9.85
CA GLU A 75 -5.07 -13.47 9.54
C GLU A 75 -4.27 -12.29 8.92
N ARG A 76 -2.96 -12.19 9.20
CA ARG A 76 -2.13 -11.06 8.75
C ARG A 76 -0.65 -11.42 8.61
N ILE A 77 0.06 -10.65 7.80
CA ILE A 77 1.53 -10.72 7.68
C ILE A 77 2.14 -9.33 7.51
N THR A 78 3.34 -9.11 8.03
CA THR A 78 4.15 -7.91 7.76
C THR A 78 5.17 -8.17 6.66
N LEU A 79 5.71 -7.10 6.04
CA LEU A 79 6.79 -7.22 5.04
C LEU A 79 8.02 -7.95 5.62
N ASN A 80 8.34 -7.72 6.90
CA ASN A 80 9.51 -8.32 7.54
C ASN A 80 9.30 -9.82 7.79
N GLU A 81 8.11 -10.23 8.22
CA GLU A 81 7.76 -11.65 8.38
C GLU A 81 7.75 -12.36 7.03
N PHE A 82 7.11 -11.77 6.02
CA PHE A 82 7.10 -12.33 4.68
C PHE A 82 8.51 -12.57 4.17
N LYS A 83 9.35 -11.53 4.21
CA LYS A 83 10.76 -11.60 3.80
C LYS A 83 11.51 -12.74 4.50
N LYS A 84 11.33 -12.90 5.82
CA LYS A 84 11.96 -13.96 6.61
C LYS A 84 11.46 -15.34 6.21
N LYS A 85 10.16 -15.51 5.97
CA LYS A 85 9.54 -16.82 5.70
C LYS A 85 9.95 -17.42 4.36
N ILE A 86 10.10 -16.58 3.33
CA ILE A 86 10.50 -17.03 1.98
C ILE A 86 11.97 -16.76 1.65
N ASN A 87 12.74 -16.19 2.60
CA ASN A 87 14.16 -15.91 2.47
C ASN A 87 14.55 -15.17 1.17
N ILE A 88 13.86 -14.07 0.86
CA ILE A 88 14.17 -13.22 -0.30
C ILE A 88 14.56 -11.81 0.13
N SER A 89 15.12 -11.04 -0.82
CA SER A 89 15.44 -9.63 -0.56
C SER A 89 14.18 -8.80 -0.30
N ARG A 90 14.32 -7.75 0.52
CA ARG A 90 13.24 -6.78 0.81
C ARG A 90 12.62 -6.23 -0.49
N TRP A 91 13.44 -5.99 -1.50
CA TRP A 91 12.98 -5.50 -2.81
C TRP A 91 12.07 -6.51 -3.51
N ARG A 92 12.45 -7.79 -3.57
CA ARG A 92 11.61 -8.83 -4.20
C ARG A 92 10.30 -9.03 -3.42
N ALA A 93 10.36 -9.06 -2.09
CA ALA A 93 9.17 -9.17 -1.23
C ALA A 93 8.21 -7.99 -1.42
N SER A 94 8.76 -6.76 -1.43
CA SER A 94 8.00 -5.54 -1.71
C SER A 94 7.33 -5.60 -3.08
N LYS A 95 8.03 -6.05 -4.12
CA LYS A 95 7.47 -6.15 -5.47
C LYS A 95 6.28 -7.12 -5.55
N ILE A 96 6.35 -8.25 -4.85
CA ILE A 96 5.25 -9.22 -4.75
C ILE A 96 4.04 -8.59 -4.07
N LEU A 97 4.24 -7.94 -2.91
CA LEU A 97 3.15 -7.28 -2.19
C LEU A 97 2.49 -6.19 -3.04
N VAL A 98 3.28 -5.31 -3.69
CA VAL A 98 2.74 -4.28 -4.58
C VAL A 98 1.94 -4.92 -5.73
N ASN A 99 2.40 -6.04 -6.32
CA ASN A 99 1.64 -6.73 -7.38
C ASN A 99 0.27 -7.21 -6.87
N LEU A 100 0.25 -7.90 -5.72
CA LEU A 100 -0.97 -8.48 -5.17
C LEU A 100 -1.96 -7.41 -4.69
N ILE A 101 -1.48 -6.31 -4.10
CA ILE A 101 -2.33 -5.17 -3.71
C ILE A 101 -2.89 -4.48 -4.95
N SER A 102 -2.07 -4.24 -5.97
CA SER A 102 -2.51 -3.56 -7.19
C SER A 102 -3.59 -4.34 -7.94
N ALA A 103 -3.59 -5.67 -7.79
CA ALA A 103 -4.60 -6.53 -8.37
C ALA A 103 -5.78 -6.83 -7.44
N GLY A 104 -5.82 -6.26 -6.23
CA GLY A 104 -6.93 -6.41 -5.29
C GLY A 104 -7.01 -7.75 -4.57
N VAL A 105 -5.95 -8.57 -4.59
CA VAL A 105 -5.92 -9.89 -3.93
C VAL A 105 -5.65 -9.77 -2.42
N ILE A 106 -4.82 -8.79 -2.04
CA ILE A 106 -4.49 -8.51 -0.64
C ILE A 106 -4.70 -7.02 -0.34
N ARG A 107 -4.99 -6.70 0.92
CA ARG A 107 -5.13 -5.32 1.40
C ARG A 107 -3.96 -4.93 2.28
N ASN A 108 -3.54 -3.67 2.17
CA ASN A 108 -2.60 -3.06 3.09
C ASN A 108 -3.35 -2.32 4.20
N HIS A 109 -2.89 -2.48 5.43
CA HIS A 109 -3.38 -1.77 6.59
C HIS A 109 -2.23 -1.09 7.30
N THR A 110 -2.42 0.18 7.64
CA THR A 110 -1.46 0.97 8.41
C THR A 110 -2.05 1.26 9.78
N HIS A 111 -1.49 0.65 10.82
CA HIS A 111 -1.84 0.94 12.20
C HIS A 111 -0.65 1.59 12.90
N GLU A 112 -0.81 2.86 13.27
CA GLU A 112 0.21 3.71 13.89
C GLU A 112 1.51 3.80 13.06
N LYS A 113 2.44 2.87 13.29
CA LYS A 113 3.76 2.77 12.64
C LYS A 113 4.02 1.43 11.95
N THR A 114 3.10 0.48 12.06
CA THR A 114 3.30 -0.89 11.58
C THR A 114 2.35 -1.18 10.44
N GLU A 115 2.92 -1.62 9.33
CA GLU A 115 2.18 -2.02 8.14
C GLU A 115 2.03 -3.55 8.12
N PHE A 116 0.79 -3.99 7.96
CA PHE A 116 0.47 -5.40 7.77
C PHE A 116 -0.46 -5.57 6.58
N TYR A 117 -0.51 -6.80 6.09
CA TYR A 117 -1.24 -7.20 4.89
C TYR A 117 -2.16 -8.36 5.23
N THR A 118 -3.37 -8.32 4.67
CA THR A 118 -4.41 -9.34 4.85
C THR A 118 -4.95 -9.76 3.49
N LEU A 119 -5.65 -10.88 3.41
CA LEU A 119 -6.48 -11.16 2.23
C LEU A 119 -7.57 -10.10 2.08
N ALA A 120 -7.95 -9.83 0.83
CA ALA A 120 -9.07 -8.95 0.48
C ALA A 120 -10.42 -9.68 0.63
#